data_AF-A0A0P0NFT3-F1
#
_entry.id   AF-A0A0P0NFT3-F1
#
_cell.length_a   1.000
_cell.length_b   1.000
_cell.length_c   1.000
_cell.angle_alpha   90.00
_cell.angle_beta   90.00
_cell.angle_gamma   90.00
#
_symmetry.space_group_name_H-M   'P 1'
#
loop_
_entity.id
_entity.type
_entity.pdbx_description
1 polymer ?
#
loop_
_entity_poly.entity_id
_entity_poly.type
_entity_poly.pdbx_seq_one_letter_code
_entity_poly.pdbx_strand_id
1 'polypeptide(L)'
;MKLNLSLLTLIAFCYLSLACKKNIAQTPPIKKEATAILNPGVTLTADGKTETYALINKVFGGTGDVVEVPDCGHAAFGKHIRQVFDKDLNAYVFVFFLHVTPDNDRCTPKTDRQRIEIKTYDKSPDSLIAALNNTFTYKWKMKLDKDFQASPSFSHLHQIKPGDGDADMPIITLTARNKKAGNKLEIIHNGGGNDQSSLGKLHEVSLKDFEGQWVEFTETVLFSEHGSYEIKATRLTDQQELLHFKKEDLNLWRQGTSFCRPKWGLYRSLNDKSYLRDEEIRFNDFSIQKVGK
;
A
#
# COMPACT_ATOMS: atom_id res chain seq x y z
N MET A 1 10.81 25.38 -109.19
CA MET A 1 12.05 25.94 -108.59
C MET A 1 12.02 25.60 -107.09
N LYS A 2 12.93 24.71 -106.63
CA LYS A 2 13.24 24.29 -105.22
C LYS A 2 12.06 23.82 -104.33
N LEU A 3 11.78 22.53 -104.17
CA LEU A 3 12.37 21.51 -103.25
C LEU A 3 12.47 21.89 -101.75
N ASN A 4 11.69 21.16 -100.93
CA ASN A 4 12.00 20.51 -99.63
C ASN A 4 11.11 20.94 -98.45
N LEU A 5 10.77 20.11 -97.47
CA LEU A 5 10.59 18.65 -97.27
C LEU A 5 10.23 18.50 -95.77
N SER A 6 9.44 17.48 -95.44
CA SER A 6 9.38 16.81 -94.11
C SER A 6 8.47 17.48 -93.04
N LEU A 7 7.75 16.76 -92.17
CA LEU A 7 7.48 15.33 -92.01
C LEU A 7 6.29 15.18 -91.03
N LEU A 8 5.46 14.16 -91.27
CA LEU A 8 4.39 13.65 -90.39
C LEU A 8 4.84 13.40 -88.95
N THR A 9 3.91 13.48 -87.99
CA THR A 9 3.50 12.30 -87.19
C THR A 9 2.18 12.52 -86.44
N LEU A 10 1.29 11.56 -86.59
CA LEU A 10 -0.02 11.42 -85.95
C LEU A 10 0.15 10.49 -84.74
N ILE A 11 -0.26 10.89 -83.54
CA ILE A 11 -0.44 9.97 -82.41
C ILE A 11 -1.74 10.31 -81.69
N ALA A 12 -2.70 9.38 -81.76
CA ALA A 12 -3.90 9.36 -80.93
C ALA A 12 -3.59 8.66 -79.60
N PHE A 13 -4.07 9.21 -78.49
CA PHE A 13 -4.21 8.47 -77.24
C PHE A 13 -5.51 8.86 -76.54
N CYS A 14 -6.42 7.89 -76.44
CA CYS A 14 -7.49 7.86 -75.46
C CYS A 14 -6.91 7.92 -74.05
N TYR A 15 -7.47 8.77 -73.19
CA TYR A 15 -7.40 8.55 -71.75
C TYR A 15 -8.76 8.69 -71.09
N LEU A 16 -9.16 7.59 -70.47
CA LEU A 16 -10.30 7.41 -69.59
C LEU A 16 -9.97 7.95 -68.19
N SER A 17 -10.95 8.64 -67.62
CA SER A 17 -11.44 8.47 -66.25
C SER A 17 -10.86 9.28 -65.06
N LEU A 18 -11.76 9.40 -64.09
CA LEU A 18 -11.68 9.83 -62.68
C LEU A 18 -11.78 11.34 -62.35
N ALA A 19 -13.02 11.78 -62.15
CA ALA A 19 -13.34 12.88 -61.26
C ALA A 19 -12.94 12.52 -59.81
N CYS A 20 -11.93 13.20 -59.27
CA CYS A 20 -11.51 13.07 -57.89
C CYS A 20 -12.47 13.85 -56.98
N LYS A 21 -13.43 13.16 -56.35
CA LYS A 21 -14.16 13.72 -55.19
C LYS A 21 -13.18 13.78 -54.01
N LYS A 22 -12.82 14.98 -53.57
CA LYS A 22 -12.12 15.20 -52.29
C LYS A 22 -13.03 14.72 -51.16
N ASN A 23 -12.79 13.50 -50.66
CA ASN A 23 -13.25 13.10 -49.34
C ASN A 23 -12.47 13.91 -48.31
N ILE A 24 -13.13 14.89 -47.70
CA ILE A 24 -12.63 15.54 -46.48
C ILE A 24 -12.82 14.50 -45.38
N ALA A 25 -11.74 13.84 -44.98
CA ALA A 25 -11.74 13.02 -43.79
C ALA A 25 -12.05 13.92 -42.59
N GLN A 26 -13.21 13.73 -41.97
CA GLN A 26 -13.49 14.29 -40.66
C GLN A 26 -12.54 13.63 -39.67
N THR A 27 -11.58 14.40 -39.17
CA THR A 27 -10.77 14.02 -38.01
C THR A 27 -11.72 13.66 -36.87
N PRO A 28 -11.63 12.45 -36.29
CA PRO A 28 -12.45 12.09 -35.14
C PRO A 28 -12.14 13.07 -34.00
N PRO A 29 -13.14 13.42 -33.16
CA PRO A 29 -12.92 14.33 -32.06
C PRO A 29 -11.87 13.72 -31.12
N ILE A 30 -10.82 14.51 -30.85
CA ILE A 30 -9.79 14.20 -29.85
C ILE A 30 -10.54 14.01 -28.53
N LYS A 31 -10.58 12.77 -28.03
CA LYS A 31 -10.98 12.51 -26.65
C LYS A 31 -10.00 13.28 -25.77
N LYS A 32 -10.48 14.31 -25.09
CA LYS A 32 -9.75 14.90 -23.95
C LYS A 32 -9.53 13.76 -22.97
N GLU A 33 -8.31 13.27 -22.86
CA GLU A 33 -7.88 12.53 -21.69
C GLU A 33 -8.12 13.46 -20.50
N ALA A 34 -9.03 13.04 -19.62
CA ALA A 34 -9.22 13.71 -18.34
C ALA A 34 -7.88 13.60 -17.61
N THR A 35 -7.18 14.72 -17.50
CA THR A 35 -5.98 14.82 -16.67
C THR A 35 -6.42 14.47 -15.26
N ALA A 36 -6.01 13.30 -14.75
CA ALA A 36 -6.33 12.88 -13.41
C ALA A 36 -5.82 13.95 -12.46
N ILE A 37 -6.73 14.63 -11.77
CA ILE A 37 -6.37 15.58 -10.71
C ILE A 37 -5.72 14.74 -9.62
N LEU A 38 -4.39 14.74 -9.58
CA LEU A 38 -3.62 14.15 -8.48
C LEU A 38 -3.94 14.97 -7.23
N ASN A 39 -4.70 14.38 -6.31
CA ASN A 39 -4.83 14.95 -4.97
C ASN A 39 -3.43 14.92 -4.33
N PRO A 40 -2.99 16.01 -3.65
CA PRO A 40 -1.61 16.13 -3.16
C PRO A 40 -1.20 15.09 -2.10
N GLY A 41 -2.12 14.22 -1.68
CA GLY A 41 -1.89 13.24 -0.62
C GLY A 41 -1.75 13.90 0.74
N VAL A 42 -1.66 13.07 1.78
CA VAL A 42 -1.36 13.49 3.15
C VAL A 42 -0.20 12.65 3.66
N THR A 43 0.77 13.30 4.32
CA THR A 43 1.91 12.61 4.95
C THR A 43 1.94 12.88 6.44
N LEU A 44 2.04 11.82 7.23
CA LEU A 44 2.33 11.84 8.66
C LEU A 44 3.81 11.57 8.88
N THR A 45 4.53 12.58 9.37
CA THR A 45 5.96 12.53 9.71
C THR A 45 6.14 12.92 11.17
N ALA A 46 7.00 12.22 11.88
CA ALA A 46 7.36 12.58 13.26
C ALA A 46 8.14 13.91 13.27
N ASP A 47 7.71 14.84 14.13
CA ASP A 47 8.25 16.20 14.25
C ASP A 47 9.10 16.44 15.51
N GLY A 48 9.10 15.49 16.45
CA GLY A 48 9.79 15.57 17.74
C GLY A 48 9.25 16.64 18.70
N LYS A 49 8.09 17.23 18.39
CA LYS A 49 7.53 18.40 19.11
C LYS A 49 6.09 18.19 19.55
N THR A 50 5.24 17.70 18.66
CA THR A 50 3.83 17.46 18.94
C THR A 50 3.66 16.20 19.78
N GLU A 51 2.68 16.15 20.69
CA GLU A 51 2.36 14.90 21.38
C GLU A 51 2.02 13.81 20.34
N THR A 52 2.59 12.61 20.50
CA THR A 52 2.60 11.57 19.47
C THR A 52 1.20 11.20 19.00
N TYR A 53 0.26 10.97 19.91
CA TYR A 53 -1.08 10.50 19.54
C TYR A 53 -1.91 11.65 18.98
N ALA A 54 -1.75 12.86 19.51
CA ALA A 54 -2.34 14.08 18.97
C ALA A 54 -1.89 14.33 17.53
N LEU A 55 -0.60 14.13 17.22
CA LEU A 55 -0.08 14.24 15.86
C LEU A 55 -0.70 13.20 14.92
N ILE A 56 -0.71 11.92 15.32
CA ILE A 56 -1.32 10.85 14.53
C ILE A 56 -2.81 11.14 14.27
N ASN A 57 -3.57 11.48 15.32
CA ASN A 57 -5.00 11.74 15.23
C ASN A 57 -5.32 13.02 14.44
N LYS A 58 -4.47 14.05 14.52
CA LYS A 58 -4.62 15.25 13.69
C LYS A 58 -4.55 14.92 12.20
N VAL A 59 -3.68 13.99 11.80
CA VAL A 59 -3.42 13.68 10.38
C VAL A 59 -4.40 12.62 9.85
N PHE A 60 -4.63 11.54 10.60
CA PHE A 60 -5.44 10.40 10.16
C PHE A 60 -6.80 10.29 10.86
N GLY A 61 -6.95 10.88 12.04
CA GLY A 61 -8.09 10.64 12.92
C GLY A 61 -9.36 11.38 12.57
N GLY A 62 -9.32 12.47 11.79
CA GLY A 62 -10.51 13.28 11.53
C GLY A 62 -11.12 13.80 12.83
N THR A 63 -12.15 13.11 13.34
CA THR A 63 -12.82 13.42 14.63
C THR A 63 -12.53 12.43 15.77
N GLY A 64 -11.77 11.36 15.54
CA GLY A 64 -11.60 10.27 16.50
C GLY A 64 -10.17 9.77 16.66
N ASP A 65 -10.03 8.75 17.51
CA ASP A 65 -8.76 8.10 17.80
C ASP A 65 -8.51 6.95 16.82
N VAL A 66 -7.37 7.01 16.14
CA VAL A 66 -6.91 5.97 15.21
C VAL A 66 -5.70 5.20 15.73
N VAL A 67 -5.31 5.45 16.98
CA VAL A 67 -4.23 4.72 17.65
C VAL A 67 -4.82 3.49 18.34
N GLU A 68 -4.28 2.33 18.00
CA GLU A 68 -4.70 1.02 18.49
C GLU A 68 -3.59 0.39 19.33
N VAL A 69 -3.55 0.73 20.62
CA VAL A 69 -2.45 0.41 21.56
C VAL A 69 -2.93 -0.29 22.83
N PRO A 70 -2.04 -0.99 23.57
CA PRO A 70 -2.36 -1.64 24.84
C PRO A 70 -2.15 -0.74 26.08
N ASP A 71 -2.02 0.59 25.92
CA ASP A 71 -1.72 1.56 27.00
C ASP A 71 -2.49 1.31 28.31
N CYS A 72 -3.80 1.04 28.23
CA CYS A 72 -4.66 0.81 29.41
C CYS A 72 -4.32 -0.46 30.21
N GLY A 73 -3.70 -1.47 29.57
CA GLY A 73 -3.28 -2.71 30.21
C GLY A 73 -1.85 -2.65 30.75
N HIS A 74 -1.13 -1.57 30.48
CA HIS A 74 0.29 -1.42 30.79
C HIS A 74 0.65 0.02 31.18
N ALA A 75 -0.14 0.59 32.11
CA ALA A 75 -0.04 1.99 32.51
C ALA A 75 1.36 2.39 33.03
N ALA A 76 2.09 1.46 33.67
CA ALA A 76 3.45 1.72 34.17
C ALA A 76 4.47 2.00 33.05
N PHE A 77 4.26 1.44 31.85
CA PHE A 77 5.09 1.75 30.68
C PHE A 77 4.66 3.07 30.01
N GLY A 78 3.37 3.39 30.08
CA GLY A 78 2.79 4.59 29.48
C GLY A 78 2.49 4.40 27.99
N LYS A 79 2.83 5.42 27.18
CA LYS A 79 2.52 5.44 25.74
C LYS A 79 3.38 4.44 24.97
N HIS A 80 2.74 3.58 24.19
CA HIS A 80 3.40 2.58 23.35
C HIS A 80 3.81 3.09 21.97
N ILE A 81 3.38 4.28 21.55
CA ILE A 81 3.97 4.96 20.39
C ILE A 81 4.61 6.27 20.86
N ARG A 82 5.89 6.47 20.51
CA ARG A 82 6.63 7.69 20.88
C ARG A 82 7.41 8.23 19.69
N GLN A 83 7.73 9.52 19.74
CA GLN A 83 8.66 10.12 18.81
C GLN A 83 10.09 10.04 19.38
N VAL A 84 11.04 9.50 18.60
CA VAL A 84 12.45 9.38 18.98
C VAL A 84 13.32 9.82 17.83
N PHE A 85 14.41 10.54 18.11
CA PHE A 85 15.39 10.90 17.08
C PHE A 85 16.19 9.65 16.66
N ASP A 86 16.10 9.27 15.39
CA ASP A 86 16.82 8.16 14.79
C ASP A 86 18.04 8.69 14.04
N LYS A 87 19.23 8.19 14.40
CA LYS A 87 20.50 8.67 13.83
C LYS A 87 20.72 8.19 12.39
N ASP A 88 20.17 7.02 12.03
CA ASP A 88 20.39 6.44 10.70
C ASP A 88 19.52 7.16 9.66
N LEU A 89 18.29 7.50 10.03
CA LEU A 89 17.41 8.32 9.18
C LEU A 89 17.66 9.83 9.34
N ASN A 90 18.39 10.23 10.38
CA ASN A 90 18.65 11.62 10.77
C ASN A 90 17.36 12.45 10.90
N ALA A 91 16.35 11.87 11.54
CA ALA A 91 15.02 12.45 11.72
C ALA A 91 14.36 11.94 13.00
N TYR A 92 13.36 12.66 13.51
CA TYR A 92 12.42 12.05 14.45
C TYR A 92 11.59 11.00 13.72
N VAL A 93 11.32 9.89 14.40
CA VAL A 93 10.54 8.75 13.89
C VAL A 93 9.54 8.29 14.94
N PHE A 94 8.49 7.60 14.52
CA PHE A 94 7.57 6.91 15.42
C PHE A 94 8.16 5.56 15.82
N VAL A 95 8.29 5.30 17.11
CA VAL A 95 8.70 3.99 17.66
C VAL A 95 7.49 3.35 18.31
N PHE A 96 7.13 2.17 17.82
CA PHE A 96 6.02 1.34 18.27
C PHE A 96 6.59 0.25 19.19
N PHE A 97 6.26 0.29 20.49
CA PHE A 97 6.74 -0.65 21.50
C PHE A 97 5.70 -1.73 21.76
N LEU A 98 6.09 -3.01 21.76
CA LEU A 98 5.20 -4.12 22.08
C LEU A 98 5.89 -5.18 22.93
N HIS A 99 5.50 -5.29 24.20
CA HIS A 99 6.06 -6.22 25.17
C HIS A 99 5.32 -7.55 25.12
N VAL A 100 5.98 -8.69 25.31
CA VAL A 100 5.33 -10.01 25.35
C VAL A 100 4.35 -10.11 26.53
N THR A 101 4.60 -9.38 27.60
CA THR A 101 3.73 -9.23 28.78
C THR A 101 3.98 -7.84 29.37
N PRO A 102 2.95 -7.11 29.83
CA PRO A 102 1.53 -7.47 29.91
C PRO A 102 0.68 -7.06 28.69
N ASP A 103 1.28 -6.57 27.61
CA ASP A 103 0.53 -6.04 26.46
C ASP A 103 -0.45 -7.07 25.88
N ASN A 104 -1.54 -6.59 25.28
CA ASN A 104 -2.59 -7.40 24.68
C ASN A 104 -3.17 -6.71 23.43
N ASP A 105 -4.27 -7.21 22.88
CA ASP A 105 -4.98 -6.50 21.81
C ASP A 105 -5.87 -5.40 22.40
N ARG A 106 -5.31 -4.20 22.59
CA ARG A 106 -6.03 -2.97 22.97
C ARG A 106 -6.90 -3.11 24.22
N CYS A 107 -6.38 -3.77 25.24
CA CYS A 107 -7.07 -4.01 26.51
C CYS A 107 -8.36 -4.82 26.38
N THR A 108 -8.51 -5.57 25.27
CA THR A 108 -9.59 -6.54 25.12
C THR A 108 -9.26 -7.81 25.92
N PRO A 109 -10.25 -8.67 26.23
CA PRO A 109 -10.00 -9.94 26.92
C PRO A 109 -9.26 -10.99 26.05
N LYS A 110 -8.81 -10.64 24.83
CA LYS A 110 -8.08 -11.55 23.96
C LYS A 110 -6.65 -11.72 24.47
N THR A 111 -6.28 -12.96 24.74
CA THR A 111 -4.97 -13.34 25.31
C THR A 111 -4.05 -14.03 24.30
N ASP A 112 -4.57 -14.35 23.11
CA ASP A 112 -3.89 -15.06 22.03
C ASP A 112 -3.13 -14.11 21.08
N ARG A 113 -3.18 -12.80 21.32
CA ARG A 113 -2.67 -11.79 20.39
C ARG A 113 -2.38 -10.45 21.07
N GLN A 114 -1.55 -9.65 20.43
CA GLN A 114 -1.17 -8.30 20.83
C GLN A 114 -1.24 -7.34 19.65
N ARG A 115 -1.61 -6.08 19.91
CA ARG A 115 -1.71 -5.06 18.88
C ARG A 115 -1.07 -3.75 19.32
N ILE A 116 -0.21 -3.24 18.45
CA ILE A 116 0.13 -1.82 18.39
C ILE A 116 0.05 -1.34 16.95
N GLU A 117 -0.99 -0.61 16.59
CA GLU A 117 -1.20 -0.16 15.22
C GLU A 117 -1.73 1.27 15.16
N ILE A 118 -1.57 1.92 14.01
CA ILE A 118 -2.33 3.09 13.60
C ILE A 118 -3.16 2.74 12.36
N LYS A 119 -4.25 3.45 12.11
CA LYS A 119 -5.14 3.21 10.97
C LYS A 119 -5.76 4.50 10.43
N THR A 120 -6.55 4.37 9.37
CA THR A 120 -7.66 5.30 9.10
C THR A 120 -9.00 4.62 9.46
N TYR A 121 -10.12 5.34 9.46
CA TYR A 121 -11.44 4.79 9.77
C TYR A 121 -12.57 5.60 9.12
N ASP A 122 -13.83 5.26 9.40
CA ASP A 122 -15.01 5.79 8.70
C ASP A 122 -15.24 7.30 8.88
N LYS A 123 -14.59 7.96 9.86
CA LYS A 123 -14.59 9.43 9.97
C LYS A 123 -13.22 10.07 9.69
N SER A 124 -12.25 9.29 9.22
CA SER A 124 -11.07 9.90 8.59
C SER A 124 -11.52 10.71 7.37
N PRO A 125 -10.81 11.77 6.97
CA PRO A 125 -11.09 12.46 5.72
C PRO A 125 -11.24 11.49 4.54
N ASP A 126 -12.23 11.71 3.67
CA ASP A 126 -12.53 10.86 2.51
C ASP A 126 -11.32 10.61 1.60
N SER A 127 -10.36 11.55 1.60
CA SER A 127 -9.09 11.42 0.88
C SER A 127 -8.14 10.37 1.45
N LEU A 128 -8.46 9.75 2.59
CA LEU A 128 -7.62 8.78 3.32
C LEU A 128 -8.27 7.39 3.47
N ILE A 129 -9.49 7.22 2.95
CA ILE A 129 -10.21 5.94 2.91
C ILE A 129 -10.60 5.60 1.48
N ALA A 130 -10.48 4.33 1.13
CA ALA A 130 -10.73 3.87 -0.23
C ALA A 130 -12.18 3.45 -0.42
N ALA A 131 -12.96 4.22 -1.17
CA ALA A 131 -14.22 3.74 -1.75
C ALA A 131 -13.98 2.84 -2.99
N LEU A 132 -15.01 2.08 -3.39
CA LEU A 132 -14.99 1.19 -4.55
C LEU A 132 -14.50 1.90 -5.82
N ASN A 133 -13.69 1.20 -6.59
CA ASN A 133 -13.00 1.61 -7.81
C ASN A 133 -11.95 2.72 -7.64
N ASN A 134 -11.70 3.22 -6.43
CA ASN A 134 -10.60 4.17 -6.26
C ASN A 134 -9.25 3.46 -6.33
N THR A 135 -8.25 4.18 -6.85
CA THR A 135 -6.85 3.79 -6.74
C THR A 135 -6.13 4.65 -5.72
N PHE A 136 -5.42 4.02 -4.79
CA PHE A 136 -4.57 4.70 -3.82
C PHE A 136 -3.13 4.22 -3.93
N THR A 137 -2.21 5.13 -3.65
CA THR A 137 -0.82 4.85 -3.35
C THR A 137 -0.56 5.16 -1.88
N TYR A 138 -0.06 4.17 -1.15
CA TYR A 138 0.45 4.28 0.20
C TYR A 138 1.98 4.23 0.15
N LYS A 139 2.64 5.11 0.91
CA LYS A 139 4.10 5.05 1.12
C LYS A 139 4.41 5.14 2.60
N TRP A 140 5.44 4.44 3.04
CA TRP A 140 5.94 4.58 4.41
C TRP A 140 7.37 4.07 4.49
N LYS A 141 8.09 4.53 5.52
CA LYS A 141 9.39 3.97 5.90
C LYS A 141 9.19 3.11 7.13
N MET A 142 9.85 1.96 7.16
CA MET A 142 9.84 1.04 8.28
C MET A 142 11.26 0.55 8.57
N LYS A 143 11.57 0.36 9.85
CA LYS A 143 12.76 -0.35 10.30
C LYS A 143 12.39 -1.33 11.39
N LEU A 144 12.68 -2.60 11.13
CA LEU A 144 12.66 -3.66 12.14
C LEU A 144 13.95 -3.61 12.94
N ASP A 145 13.91 -4.02 14.20
CA ASP A 145 15.14 -4.26 14.96
C ASP A 145 16.00 -5.34 14.26
N LYS A 146 17.32 -5.26 14.44
CA LYS A 146 18.25 -6.21 13.82
C LYS A 146 18.05 -7.66 14.27
N ASP A 147 17.46 -7.86 15.45
CA ASP A 147 17.18 -9.17 16.03
C ASP A 147 15.67 -9.43 16.13
N PHE A 148 14.85 -8.81 15.25
CA PHE A 148 13.39 -8.90 15.31
C PHE A 148 12.89 -10.36 15.32
N GLN A 149 11.96 -10.66 16.24
CA GLN A 149 11.39 -12.00 16.40
C GLN A 149 9.91 -12.03 15.98
N ALA A 150 9.67 -12.58 14.80
CA ALA A 150 8.33 -12.87 14.32
C ALA A 150 7.72 -14.10 15.01
N SER A 151 6.40 -14.13 15.15
CA SER A 151 5.67 -15.34 15.53
C SER A 151 5.69 -16.39 14.41
N PRO A 152 5.72 -17.69 14.71
CA PRO A 152 5.41 -18.75 13.75
C PRO A 152 3.97 -18.64 13.18
N SER A 153 3.04 -18.08 13.96
CA SER A 153 1.60 -17.99 13.63
C SER A 153 1.22 -16.73 12.85
N PHE A 154 1.50 -15.51 13.33
CA PHE A 154 1.46 -14.30 12.50
C PHE A 154 2.11 -13.10 13.21
N SER A 155 2.73 -12.22 12.44
CA SER A 155 3.16 -10.88 12.88
C SER A 155 2.92 -9.90 11.73
N HIS A 156 1.72 -9.32 11.67
CA HIS A 156 1.33 -8.39 10.62
C HIS A 156 1.99 -7.03 10.88
N LEU A 157 2.70 -6.54 9.87
CA LEU A 157 3.40 -5.25 9.86
C LEU A 157 2.59 -4.15 9.16
N HIS A 158 1.79 -4.56 8.17
CA HIS A 158 0.86 -3.71 7.44
C HIS A 158 -0.35 -4.53 7.00
N GLN A 159 -1.51 -3.87 6.89
CA GLN A 159 -2.75 -4.49 6.44
C GLN A 159 -3.54 -3.53 5.54
N ILE A 160 -4.15 -4.09 4.50
CA ILE A 160 -5.33 -3.49 3.84
C ILE A 160 -6.56 -4.22 4.34
N LYS A 161 -7.49 -3.47 4.94
CA LYS A 161 -8.63 -4.07 5.64
C LYS A 161 -9.95 -3.37 5.28
N PRO A 162 -11.07 -4.11 5.17
CA PRO A 162 -12.38 -3.50 5.10
C PRO A 162 -12.69 -2.67 6.34
N GLY A 163 -13.39 -1.57 6.15
CA GLY A 163 -13.84 -0.68 7.19
C GLY A 163 -14.97 -1.27 8.02
N ASP A 164 -15.85 -1.96 7.33
CA ASP A 164 -17.16 -2.50 7.72
C ASP A 164 -17.53 -3.70 6.82
N GLY A 165 -18.75 -4.24 6.97
CA GLY A 165 -19.17 -5.45 6.26
C GLY A 165 -18.38 -6.67 6.73
N ASP A 166 -17.83 -7.43 5.78
CA ASP A 166 -16.90 -8.55 6.06
C ASP A 166 -15.51 -8.04 6.50
N ALA A 167 -15.45 -7.40 7.66
CA ALA A 167 -14.27 -6.72 8.20
C ALA A 167 -13.51 -7.54 9.25
N ASP A 168 -13.77 -8.84 9.40
CA ASP A 168 -13.07 -9.65 10.40
C ASP A 168 -11.60 -9.85 10.02
N MET A 169 -11.35 -10.29 8.79
CA MET A 169 -10.00 -10.51 8.25
C MET A 169 -9.52 -9.34 7.38
N PRO A 170 -8.21 -9.06 7.31
CA PRO A 170 -7.63 -8.17 6.31
C PRO A 170 -7.71 -8.77 4.90
N ILE A 171 -7.83 -7.94 3.86
CA ILE A 171 -7.76 -8.36 2.45
C ILE A 171 -6.32 -8.71 2.10
N ILE A 172 -5.39 -7.78 2.35
CA ILE A 172 -3.94 -7.99 2.18
C ILE A 172 -3.24 -7.82 3.53
N THR A 173 -2.25 -8.66 3.79
CA THR A 173 -1.27 -8.42 4.86
C THR A 173 0.15 -8.50 4.35
N LEU A 174 1.00 -7.64 4.93
CA LEU A 174 2.44 -7.83 4.95
C LEU A 174 2.79 -8.46 6.29
N THR A 175 3.24 -9.72 6.27
CA THR A 175 3.40 -10.54 7.47
C THR A 175 4.84 -11.01 7.63
N ALA A 176 5.49 -10.59 8.72
CA ALA A 176 6.71 -11.26 9.16
C ALA A 176 6.33 -12.61 9.81
N ARG A 177 7.07 -13.66 9.49
CA ARG A 177 6.79 -15.00 10.01
C ARG A 177 8.05 -15.78 10.30
N ASN A 178 8.11 -16.36 11.49
CA ASN A 178 9.15 -17.33 11.82
C ASN A 178 8.92 -18.64 11.08
N LYS A 179 9.97 -19.15 10.43
CA LYS A 179 9.95 -20.44 9.75
C LYS A 179 11.27 -21.16 10.04
N LYS A 180 11.21 -22.50 10.07
CA LYS A 180 12.38 -23.36 10.24
C LYS A 180 13.50 -23.10 9.21
N ALA A 181 13.14 -22.73 7.98
CA ALA A 181 14.08 -22.43 6.90
C ALA A 181 14.56 -20.96 6.86
N GLY A 182 14.29 -20.19 7.92
CA GLY A 182 14.58 -18.76 8.01
C GLY A 182 13.33 -17.89 7.89
N ASN A 183 13.30 -16.79 8.65
CA ASN A 183 12.17 -15.87 8.72
C ASN A 183 11.81 -15.30 7.34
N LYS A 184 10.52 -15.12 7.09
CA LYS A 184 9.97 -14.61 5.83
C LYS A 184 9.16 -13.35 6.04
N LEU A 185 9.17 -12.49 5.02
CA LEU A 185 8.17 -11.45 4.82
C LEU A 185 7.21 -11.95 3.74
N GLU A 186 5.96 -12.21 4.12
CA GLU A 186 4.92 -12.79 3.27
C GLU A 186 3.88 -11.72 2.87
N ILE A 187 3.45 -11.73 1.61
CA ILE A 187 2.26 -11.02 1.14
C ILE A 187 1.13 -12.04 1.07
N ILE A 188 0.05 -11.84 1.83
CA ILE A 188 -1.06 -12.79 1.94
C ILE A 188 -2.36 -12.10 1.52
N HIS A 189 -3.15 -12.77 0.68
CA HIS A 189 -4.50 -12.39 0.31
C HIS A 189 -5.55 -13.28 0.99
N ASN A 190 -6.53 -12.67 1.67
CA ASN A 190 -7.64 -13.37 2.31
C ASN A 190 -9.00 -12.92 1.74
N GLY A 191 -9.80 -13.89 1.34
CA GLY A 191 -11.16 -13.75 0.82
C GLY A 191 -12.23 -13.43 1.87
N GLY A 192 -11.85 -13.25 3.13
CA GLY A 192 -12.79 -12.94 4.22
C GLY A 192 -13.64 -14.15 4.61
N GLY A 193 -14.91 -13.94 4.93
CA GLY A 193 -15.84 -15.01 5.31
C GLY A 193 -16.07 -16.06 4.22
N ASN A 194 -15.64 -15.81 2.98
CA ASN A 194 -15.58 -16.80 1.91
C ASN A 194 -14.14 -17.29 1.69
N ASP A 195 -13.72 -18.27 2.49
CA ASP A 195 -12.38 -18.87 2.41
C ASP A 195 -12.02 -19.43 1.03
N GLN A 196 -13.00 -19.80 0.20
CA GLN A 196 -12.75 -20.30 -1.17
C GLN A 196 -12.20 -19.21 -2.10
N SER A 197 -12.40 -17.93 -1.77
CA SER A 197 -11.84 -16.79 -2.51
C SER A 197 -10.48 -16.33 -1.98
N SER A 198 -10.00 -16.92 -0.88
CA SER A 198 -8.64 -16.69 -0.38
C SER A 198 -7.61 -17.28 -1.34
N LEU A 199 -6.61 -16.49 -1.72
CA LEU A 199 -5.48 -16.97 -2.52
C LEU A 199 -4.30 -17.37 -1.63
N GLY A 200 -4.38 -17.08 -0.33
CA GLY A 200 -3.32 -17.35 0.62
C GLY A 200 -2.08 -16.51 0.33
N LYS A 201 -0.90 -17.13 0.52
CA LYS A 201 0.38 -16.46 0.30
C LYS A 201 0.63 -16.24 -1.19
N LEU A 202 0.65 -14.97 -1.59
CA LEU A 202 0.91 -14.55 -2.97
C LEU A 202 2.40 -14.45 -3.28
N HIS A 203 3.21 -14.02 -2.30
CA HIS A 203 4.64 -13.81 -2.46
C HIS A 203 5.37 -13.91 -1.11
N GLU A 204 6.66 -14.25 -1.13
CA GLU A 204 7.52 -14.15 0.04
C GLU A 204 8.96 -13.83 -0.33
N VAL A 205 9.63 -13.11 0.57
CA VAL A 205 11.07 -12.84 0.53
C VAL A 205 11.71 -13.17 1.87
N SER A 206 13.04 -13.21 1.91
CA SER A 206 13.78 -13.32 3.17
C SER A 206 13.51 -12.11 4.06
N LEU A 207 13.19 -12.31 5.34
CA LEU A 207 13.03 -11.20 6.29
C LEU A 207 14.38 -10.56 6.64
N LYS A 208 15.46 -11.35 6.57
CA LYS A 208 16.81 -10.96 6.97
C LYS A 208 17.29 -9.67 6.30
N ASP A 209 16.89 -9.41 5.06
CA ASP A 209 17.34 -8.23 4.33
C ASP A 209 16.66 -6.92 4.79
N PHE A 210 15.64 -7.03 5.64
CA PHE A 210 14.89 -5.93 6.26
C PHE A 210 15.30 -5.66 7.71
N GLU A 211 15.86 -6.66 8.42
CA GLU A 211 16.23 -6.59 9.83
C GLU A 211 17.36 -5.55 10.04
N GLY A 212 17.12 -4.55 10.89
CA GLY A 212 18.07 -3.48 11.19
C GLY A 212 18.22 -2.43 10.08
N GLN A 213 17.43 -2.49 9.00
CA GLN A 213 17.53 -1.58 7.86
C GLN A 213 16.30 -0.67 7.78
N TRP A 214 16.51 0.60 7.41
CA TRP A 214 15.42 1.44 6.95
C TRP A 214 15.03 1.07 5.52
N VAL A 215 13.76 0.74 5.35
CA VAL A 215 13.17 0.33 4.07
C VAL A 215 11.96 1.20 3.77
N GLU A 216 11.92 1.78 2.58
CA GLU A 216 10.76 2.50 2.07
C GLU A 216 9.86 1.56 1.26
N PHE A 217 8.58 1.57 1.58
CA PHE A 217 7.55 0.83 0.88
C PHE A 217 6.71 1.78 0.05
N THR A 218 6.34 1.34 -1.15
CA THR A 218 5.30 1.96 -1.98
C THR A 218 4.31 0.87 -2.38
N GLU A 219 3.06 1.01 -1.97
CA GLU A 219 1.96 0.10 -2.25
C GLU A 219 0.89 0.85 -3.06
N THR A 220 0.50 0.33 -4.22
CA THR A 220 -0.57 0.89 -5.04
C THR A 220 -1.68 -0.13 -5.21
N VAL A 221 -2.91 0.28 -4.91
CA VAL A 221 -4.08 -0.61 -4.85
C VAL A 221 -5.24 0.02 -5.59
N LEU A 222 -5.78 -0.68 -6.60
CA LEU A 222 -7.11 -0.44 -7.16
C LEU A 222 -8.13 -1.27 -6.38
N PHE A 223 -8.99 -0.60 -5.63
CA PHE A 223 -9.98 -1.22 -4.76
C PHE A 223 -11.23 -1.62 -5.54
N SER A 224 -11.24 -2.82 -6.12
CA SER A 224 -12.42 -3.39 -6.80
C SER A 224 -12.43 -4.92 -6.71
N GLU A 225 -13.54 -5.55 -7.12
CA GLU A 225 -13.64 -7.02 -7.20
C GLU A 225 -12.68 -7.63 -8.24
N HIS A 226 -12.30 -6.82 -9.24
CA HIS A 226 -11.28 -7.13 -10.26
C HIS A 226 -10.18 -6.07 -10.20
N GLY A 227 -9.59 -5.94 -9.00
CA GLY A 227 -8.63 -4.90 -8.68
C GLY A 227 -7.20 -5.24 -9.07
N SER A 228 -6.30 -4.31 -8.78
CA SER A 228 -4.86 -4.46 -8.98
C SER A 228 -4.11 -4.12 -7.70
N TYR A 229 -3.05 -4.87 -7.45
CA TYR A 229 -2.19 -4.71 -6.29
C TYR A 229 -0.73 -4.71 -6.73
N GLU A 230 0.01 -3.68 -6.33
CA GLU A 230 1.45 -3.57 -6.53
C GLU A 230 2.11 -3.07 -5.26
N ILE A 231 3.20 -3.72 -4.84
CA ILE A 231 4.02 -3.25 -3.72
C ILE A 231 5.49 -3.41 -4.05
N LYS A 232 6.27 -2.38 -3.71
CA LYS A 232 7.72 -2.35 -3.81
C LYS A 232 8.32 -1.94 -2.47
N ALA A 233 9.44 -2.56 -2.10
CA ALA A 233 10.23 -2.22 -0.93
C ALA A 233 11.69 -1.97 -1.33
N THR A 234 12.24 -0.82 -0.94
CA THR A 234 13.60 -0.39 -1.30
C THR A 234 14.38 -0.02 -0.04
N ARG A 235 15.55 -0.61 0.15
CA ARG A 235 16.44 -0.27 1.26
C ARG A 235 17.05 1.11 1.05
N LEU A 236 17.01 1.97 2.06
CA LEU A 236 17.40 3.37 1.90
C LEU A 236 18.92 3.58 1.79
N THR A 237 19.73 2.72 2.40
CA THR A 237 21.19 2.89 2.49
C THR A 237 21.88 2.73 1.14
N ASP A 238 21.38 1.86 0.28
CA ASP A 238 21.99 1.54 -1.02
C ASP A 238 21.00 1.48 -2.18
N GLN A 239 19.73 1.81 -1.93
CA GLN A 239 18.65 1.78 -2.92
C GLN A 239 18.38 0.38 -3.50
N GLN A 240 18.79 -0.69 -2.80
CA GLN A 240 18.50 -2.05 -3.24
C GLN A 240 17.00 -2.33 -3.14
N GLU A 241 16.40 -2.80 -4.24
CA GLU A 241 15.05 -3.37 -4.22
C GLU A 241 15.07 -4.73 -3.49
N LEU A 242 14.33 -4.81 -2.39
CA LEU A 242 14.24 -6.03 -1.56
C LEU A 242 13.01 -6.88 -1.92
N LEU A 243 11.98 -6.23 -2.47
CA LEU A 243 10.72 -6.85 -2.82
C LEU A 243 10.03 -6.01 -3.90
N HIS A 244 9.54 -6.66 -4.93
CA HIS A 244 8.59 -6.10 -5.89
C HIS A 244 7.58 -7.18 -6.27
N PHE A 245 6.31 -6.91 -6.03
CA PHE A 245 5.22 -7.81 -6.36
C PHE A 245 4.09 -7.03 -7.00
N LYS A 246 3.54 -7.57 -8.10
CA LYS A 246 2.39 -7.02 -8.79
C LYS A 246 1.43 -8.14 -9.18
N LYS A 247 0.14 -7.90 -8.99
CA LYS A 247 -0.94 -8.80 -9.40
C LYS A 247 -2.16 -8.00 -9.84
N GLU A 248 -2.61 -8.31 -11.05
CA GLU A 248 -3.90 -7.87 -11.59
C GLU A 248 -4.99 -8.91 -11.28
N ASP A 249 -6.25 -8.51 -11.49
CA ASP A 249 -7.43 -9.35 -11.33
C ASP A 249 -7.49 -10.02 -9.95
N LEU A 250 -7.37 -9.18 -8.91
CA LEU A 250 -7.44 -9.58 -7.52
C LEU A 250 -8.68 -8.98 -6.86
N ASN A 251 -9.43 -9.80 -6.13
CA ASN A 251 -10.58 -9.30 -5.37
C ASN A 251 -10.12 -8.47 -4.16
N LEU A 252 -10.11 -7.15 -4.34
CA LEU A 252 -9.65 -6.18 -3.35
C LEU A 252 -10.82 -5.36 -2.77
N TRP A 253 -12.06 -5.85 -2.94
CA TRP A 253 -13.26 -5.22 -2.43
C TRP A 253 -14.24 -6.26 -1.91
N ARG A 254 -14.53 -6.24 -0.61
CA ARG A 254 -15.44 -7.22 -0.02
C ARG A 254 -16.90 -6.80 -0.15
N GLN A 255 -17.77 -7.79 -0.35
CA GLN A 255 -19.20 -7.56 -0.36
C GLN A 255 -19.66 -6.88 0.94
N GLY A 256 -20.50 -5.85 0.80
CA GLY A 256 -21.06 -5.13 1.93
C GLY A 256 -20.11 -4.15 2.62
N THR A 257 -18.86 -3.99 2.15
CA THR A 257 -18.00 -2.90 2.64
C THR A 257 -18.33 -1.60 1.92
N SER A 258 -18.25 -0.49 2.65
CA SER A 258 -18.36 0.88 2.11
C SER A 258 -17.00 1.55 1.91
N PHE A 259 -15.96 1.08 2.60
CA PHE A 259 -14.59 1.57 2.43
C PHE A 259 -13.53 0.54 2.86
N CYS A 260 -12.35 0.63 2.28
CA CYS A 260 -11.14 -0.05 2.76
C CYS A 260 -10.14 0.95 3.35
N ARG A 261 -9.26 0.46 4.21
CA ARG A 261 -8.27 1.29 4.93
C ARG A 261 -6.93 0.58 5.13
N PRO A 262 -5.83 1.33 5.15
CA PRO A 262 -4.54 0.83 5.61
C PRO A 262 -4.47 0.77 7.15
N LYS A 263 -3.61 -0.11 7.65
CA LYS A 263 -3.17 -0.17 9.04
C LYS A 263 -1.68 -0.48 9.09
N TRP A 264 -0.95 0.21 9.95
CA TRP A 264 0.49 0.00 10.13
C TRP A 264 0.84 -0.23 11.59
N GLY A 265 1.79 -1.12 11.86
CA GLY A 265 2.29 -1.37 13.21
C GLY A 265 2.73 -2.82 13.40
N LEU A 266 2.45 -3.38 14.57
CA LEU A 266 2.65 -4.80 14.87
C LEU A 266 1.38 -5.39 15.47
N TYR A 267 0.75 -6.28 14.72
CA TYR A 267 -0.32 -7.14 15.21
C TYR A 267 0.13 -8.59 15.14
N ARG A 268 0.45 -9.18 16.30
CA ARG A 268 1.08 -10.51 16.37
C ARG A 268 0.32 -11.50 17.25
N SER A 269 0.44 -12.78 16.90
CA SER A 269 -0.01 -13.90 17.71
C SER A 269 0.88 -14.11 18.93
N LEU A 270 0.26 -14.50 20.03
CA LEU A 270 0.90 -14.94 21.28
C LEU A 270 0.85 -16.46 21.48
N ASN A 271 0.42 -17.24 20.48
CA ASN A 271 0.29 -18.69 20.61
C ASN A 271 1.62 -19.38 20.93
N ASP A 272 2.74 -18.80 20.50
CA ASP A 272 4.09 -19.33 20.64
C ASP A 272 5.02 -18.34 21.36
N LYS A 273 4.65 -17.90 22.58
CA LYS A 273 5.37 -16.84 23.31
C LYS A 273 6.87 -17.09 23.48
N SER A 274 7.31 -18.34 23.54
CA SER A 274 8.73 -18.71 23.68
C SER A 274 9.59 -18.31 22.47
N TYR A 275 8.97 -18.00 21.34
CA TYR A 275 9.64 -17.48 20.14
C TYR A 275 9.68 -15.96 20.08
N LEU A 276 9.09 -15.28 21.07
CA LEU A 276 8.88 -13.84 21.05
C LEU A 276 9.74 -13.15 22.10
N ARG A 277 10.05 -11.89 21.82
CA ARG A 277 10.60 -10.93 22.77
C ARG A 277 9.82 -9.62 22.70
N ASP A 278 10.17 -8.71 23.60
CA ASP A 278 9.71 -7.33 23.51
C ASP A 278 10.31 -6.70 22.24
N GLU A 279 9.45 -6.03 21.48
CA GLU A 279 9.80 -5.51 20.17
C GLU A 279 9.61 -4.00 20.10
N GLU A 280 10.46 -3.39 19.29
CA GLU A 280 10.31 -2.03 18.81
C GLU A 280 10.29 -2.06 17.29
N ILE A 281 9.27 -1.44 16.69
CA ILE A 281 9.25 -1.20 15.25
C ILE A 281 9.21 0.29 15.00
N ARG A 282 10.08 0.76 14.10
CA ARG A 282 10.17 2.17 13.76
C ARG A 282 9.48 2.43 12.44
N PHE A 283 8.76 3.53 12.38
CA PHE A 283 8.11 4.00 11.18
C PHE A 283 8.30 5.50 10.99
N ASN A 284 8.27 5.95 9.74
CA ASN A 284 8.15 7.37 9.43
C ASN A 284 7.49 7.59 8.06
N ASP A 285 7.11 8.85 7.79
CA ASP A 285 6.64 9.32 6.48
C ASP A 285 5.48 8.50 5.89
N PHE A 286 4.44 8.24 6.70
CA PHE A 286 3.25 7.56 6.22
C PHE A 286 2.47 8.47 5.28
N SER A 287 2.48 8.17 3.99
CA SER A 287 1.81 8.91 2.94
C SER A 287 0.62 8.14 2.40
N ILE A 288 -0.52 8.83 2.26
CA ILE A 288 -1.72 8.31 1.60
C ILE A 288 -2.09 9.25 0.47
N GLN A 289 -2.18 8.73 -0.75
CA GLN A 289 -2.55 9.50 -1.92
C GLN A 289 -3.59 8.77 -2.75
N LYS A 290 -4.73 9.40 -3.00
CA LYS A 290 -5.65 8.94 -4.05
C LYS A 290 -5.13 9.36 -5.41
N VAL A 291 -4.88 8.39 -6.28
CA VAL A 291 -4.26 8.61 -7.60
C VAL A 291 -5.22 8.32 -8.77
N GLY A 292 -6.39 7.74 -8.51
CA GLY A 292 -7.36 7.42 -9.56
C GLY A 292 -8.75 7.00 -9.08
N LYS A 293 -9.62 6.79 -10.05
CA LYS A 293 -10.94 6.15 -10.00
C LYS A 293 -11.02 5.13 -11.14
#